data_AF-A0A5N5HB45-F1
#
_entry.id   AF-A0A5N5HB45-F1
#
_cell.length_a   1.000
_cell.length_b   1.000
_cell.length_c   1.000
_cell.angle_alpha   90.00
_cell.angle_beta   90.00
_cell.angle_gamma   90.00
#
_symmetry.space_group_name_H-M   'P 1'
#
loop_
_entity.id
_entity.type
_entity.pdbx_description
1 polymer ?
#
loop_
_entity_poly.entity_id
_entity_poly.type
_entity_poly.pdbx_seq_one_letter_code
_entity_poly.pdbx_strand_id
1 'polypeptide(L)'
;MAVSYKYWDDCVDPHDLEELWSSPYVAAEWLDVGETKGQKVHLSRDPDGNAYLTQTEMKAVAEIIIRRHFGSQIDPDMICAIADLQSDRQPLATRYDKKAKSTSVGIMQLFPKTADWLACDLGYHSYDVQGDHDLLFKPFVNVYFGAAYLKWLAKFENKERSEEFIIRAYKGGTKKATHKSTLPYWQRYRLVKESLPSRKSFEGHPSPIHGSASKTHHAAPSAPSHNAGHHVYWDVRASPEDMEEMWNRHDVSKEWTKTGEKKGKVRFSIDEKKRPYLSRVELKAVADIILTKHFSTKPIKPSVLCALAEVISLRFLNGVGPRAGIMGIDYSTASWLYNEMGFRAYNPNQGDDLCKPFFSMYFGAAYLVWLAEYEGSSRTPEFVVQAYILGPKNVNPQDSGPQWLKFEQALSHYEDVKKFREYVKKLGTEKMGGMGVDLRSGVCRGGKRGKKGVGCREGGSRKMKMGFFFFFLSSSSSFSSFFLGCRGGGRRTWVVFFYI
;
A
#
# COMPACT_ATOMS: atom_id res chain seq x y z
N MET A 1 12.69 -26.99 -5.97
CA MET A 1 12.50 -26.72 -4.53
C MET A 1 11.88 -25.34 -4.41
N ALA A 2 11.05 -25.05 -3.41
CA ALA A 2 10.55 -23.69 -3.22
C ALA A 2 11.71 -22.81 -2.71
N VAL A 3 12.10 -21.78 -3.48
CA VAL A 3 13.11 -20.80 -3.05
C VAL A 3 12.55 -20.09 -1.82
N SER A 4 13.25 -20.15 -0.70
CA SER A 4 12.90 -19.45 0.53
C SER A 4 14.14 -18.78 1.09
N TYR A 5 14.03 -17.48 1.38
CA TYR A 5 15.11 -16.70 1.97
C TYR A 5 14.77 -16.41 3.41
N LYS A 6 15.71 -16.69 4.32
CA LYS A 6 15.60 -16.32 5.73
C LYS A 6 16.52 -15.17 6.06
N TYR A 7 17.70 -15.17 5.45
CA TYR A 7 18.72 -14.15 5.62
C TYR A 7 18.99 -13.42 4.32
N TRP A 8 19.45 -12.18 4.41
CA TRP A 8 20.04 -11.46 3.28
C TRP A 8 21.21 -12.24 2.67
N ASP A 9 22.01 -12.89 3.52
CA ASP A 9 23.10 -13.79 3.13
C ASP A 9 22.68 -14.96 2.24
N ASP A 10 21.39 -15.34 2.26
CA ASP A 10 20.88 -16.44 1.43
C ASP A 10 20.58 -15.98 -0.01
N CYS A 11 20.44 -14.67 -0.25
CA CYS A 11 19.96 -14.11 -1.51
C CYS A 11 20.80 -12.96 -2.08
N VAL A 12 21.89 -12.60 -1.43
CA VAL A 12 22.76 -11.48 -1.80
C VAL A 12 24.23 -11.88 -1.68
N ASP A 13 25.05 -11.41 -2.62
CA ASP A 13 26.48 -11.71 -2.63
C ASP A 13 27.20 -10.97 -1.48
N PRO A 14 28.30 -11.50 -0.92
CA PRO A 14 28.96 -10.90 0.24
C PRO A 14 29.34 -9.42 0.05
N HIS A 15 29.78 -9.06 -1.15
CA HIS A 15 30.15 -7.68 -1.48
C HIS A 15 28.95 -6.72 -1.46
N ASP A 16 27.79 -7.18 -1.92
CA ASP A 16 26.54 -6.41 -1.87
C ASP A 16 26.06 -6.23 -0.43
N LEU A 17 26.19 -7.28 0.38
CA LEU A 17 25.84 -7.23 1.80
C LEU A 17 26.73 -6.25 2.57
N GLU A 18 28.03 -6.21 2.29
CA GLU A 18 28.96 -5.22 2.84
C GLU A 18 28.57 -3.78 2.47
N GLU A 19 28.10 -3.59 1.24
CA GLU A 19 27.71 -2.26 0.77
C GLU A 19 26.37 -1.82 1.36
N LEU A 20 25.42 -2.74 1.59
CA LEU A 20 24.23 -2.47 2.40
C LEU A 20 24.61 -2.04 3.81
N TRP A 21 25.54 -2.74 4.47
CA TRP A 21 26.09 -2.34 5.78
C TRP A 21 26.82 -0.99 5.76
N SER A 22 27.29 -0.54 4.59
CA SER A 22 27.97 0.75 4.43
C SER A 22 26.98 1.92 4.28
N SER A 23 25.70 1.64 4.01
CA SER A 23 24.64 2.65 4.06
C SER A 23 24.31 2.97 5.51
N PRO A 24 24.45 4.25 5.96
CA PRO A 24 24.18 4.63 7.34
C PRO A 24 22.72 4.37 7.74
N TYR A 25 21.79 4.47 6.78
CA TYR A 25 20.36 4.25 7.03
C TYR A 25 20.03 2.77 7.19
N VAL A 26 20.59 1.90 6.33
CA VAL A 26 20.39 0.45 6.45
C VAL A 26 21.09 -0.08 7.70
N ALA A 27 22.32 0.36 7.97
CA ALA A 27 23.03 -0.01 9.18
C ALA A 27 22.28 0.39 10.44
N ALA A 28 21.72 1.61 10.49
CA ALA A 28 20.89 2.05 11.61
C ALA A 28 19.63 1.19 11.78
N GLU A 29 18.93 0.89 10.68
CA GLU A 29 17.73 0.03 10.70
C GLU A 29 18.04 -1.39 11.19
N TRP A 30 19.14 -1.98 10.75
CA TRP A 30 19.58 -3.31 11.17
C TRP A 30 20.06 -3.35 12.62
N LEU A 31 20.83 -2.34 13.06
CA LEU A 31 21.28 -2.23 14.45
C LEU A 31 20.11 -2.05 15.43
N ASP A 32 19.09 -1.28 15.06
CA ASP A 32 17.89 -1.05 15.88
C ASP A 32 17.14 -2.34 16.20
N VAL A 33 17.13 -3.29 15.26
CA VAL A 33 16.52 -4.61 15.44
C VAL A 33 17.50 -5.68 15.94
N GLY A 34 18.71 -5.27 16.36
CA GLY A 34 19.71 -6.13 17.00
C GLY A 34 20.57 -6.97 16.06
N GLU A 35 20.56 -6.68 14.75
CA GLU A 35 21.47 -7.34 13.80
C GLU A 35 22.89 -6.80 13.99
N THR A 36 23.88 -7.65 13.76
CA THR A 36 25.29 -7.29 13.97
C THR A 36 26.10 -7.57 12.72
N LYS A 37 26.98 -6.62 12.35
CA LYS A 37 27.86 -6.77 11.21
C LYS A 37 28.78 -7.98 11.40
N GLY A 38 28.87 -8.83 10.39
CA GLY A 38 29.62 -10.09 10.44
C GLY A 38 28.81 -11.31 10.92
N GLN A 39 27.55 -11.12 11.34
CA GLN A 39 26.57 -12.19 11.49
C GLN A 39 25.60 -12.19 10.31
N LYS A 40 24.89 -13.30 10.10
CA LYS A 40 23.83 -13.37 9.10
C LYS A 40 22.70 -12.40 9.44
N VAL A 41 22.25 -11.61 8.48
CA VAL A 41 21.23 -10.57 8.66
C VAL A 41 19.86 -11.11 8.26
N HIS A 42 18.86 -11.06 9.13
CA HIS A 42 17.53 -11.58 8.80
C HIS A 42 16.80 -10.69 7.79
N LEU A 43 16.22 -11.31 6.77
CA LEU A 43 15.31 -10.60 5.88
C LEU A 43 14.02 -10.21 6.63
N SER A 44 13.44 -9.05 6.29
CA SER A 44 12.16 -8.64 6.87
C SER A 44 11.03 -9.55 6.42
N ARG A 45 10.08 -9.82 7.34
CA ARG A 45 8.92 -10.68 7.08
C ARG A 45 7.62 -9.97 7.41
N ASP A 46 6.64 -10.10 6.54
CA ASP A 46 5.28 -9.67 6.83
C ASP A 46 4.65 -10.66 7.84
N PRO A 47 3.49 -10.35 8.43
CA PRO A 47 2.85 -11.23 9.40
C PRO A 47 2.28 -12.52 8.81
N ASP A 48 2.23 -12.63 7.48
CA ASP A 48 1.90 -13.87 6.78
C ASP A 48 3.17 -14.73 6.54
N GLY A 49 4.33 -14.26 6.99
CA GLY A 49 5.64 -14.92 6.89
C GLY A 49 6.37 -14.66 5.58
N ASN A 50 5.82 -13.83 4.67
CA ASN A 50 6.45 -13.56 3.40
C ASN A 50 7.62 -12.60 3.59
N ALA A 51 8.74 -12.93 2.96
CA ALA A 51 9.90 -12.07 2.89
C ALA A 51 9.57 -10.77 2.14
N TYR A 52 10.04 -9.63 2.63
CA TYR A 52 9.96 -8.33 1.94
C TYR A 52 11.16 -7.46 2.30
N LEU A 53 11.47 -6.49 1.44
CA LEU A 53 12.46 -5.45 1.72
C LEU A 53 11.78 -4.24 2.33
N THR A 54 12.36 -3.67 3.38
CA THR A 54 11.93 -2.36 3.88
C THR A 54 12.17 -1.27 2.82
N GLN A 55 11.56 -0.10 3.01
CA GLN A 55 11.79 1.01 2.08
C GLN A 55 13.26 1.46 2.07
N THR A 56 13.93 1.40 3.23
CA THR A 56 15.35 1.74 3.40
C THR A 56 16.23 0.75 2.66
N GLU A 57 16.00 -0.54 2.86
CA GLU A 57 16.72 -1.62 2.18
C GLU A 57 16.53 -1.54 0.66
N MET A 58 15.28 -1.42 0.19
CA MET A 58 14.96 -1.32 -1.23
C MET A 58 15.63 -0.11 -1.90
N LYS A 59 15.66 1.04 -1.21
CA LYS A 59 16.34 2.23 -1.71
C LYS A 59 17.84 2.03 -1.82
N ALA A 60 18.47 1.41 -0.82
CA ALA A 60 19.89 1.11 -0.86
C ALA A 60 20.25 0.14 -2.00
N VAL A 61 19.46 -0.93 -2.21
CA VAL A 61 19.65 -1.84 -3.35
C VAL A 61 19.58 -1.09 -4.68
N ALA A 62 18.57 -0.22 -4.84
CA ALA A 62 18.42 0.59 -6.05
C ALA A 62 19.63 1.52 -6.27
N GLU A 63 20.03 2.27 -5.25
CA GLU A 63 21.17 3.20 -5.32
C GLU A 63 22.49 2.47 -5.64
N ILE A 64 22.72 1.31 -5.05
CA ILE A 64 23.90 0.49 -5.31
C ILE A 64 23.93 0.03 -6.77
N ILE A 65 22.85 -0.60 -7.25
CA ILE A 65 22.77 -1.10 -8.62
C ILE A 65 22.95 0.05 -9.63
N ILE A 66 22.26 1.17 -9.40
CA ILE A 66 22.35 2.33 -10.28
C ILE A 66 23.78 2.88 -10.31
N ARG A 67 24.39 3.12 -9.15
CA ARG A 67 25.76 3.62 -9.07
C ARG A 67 26.77 2.70 -9.75
N ARG A 68 26.66 1.38 -9.56
CA ARG A 68 27.61 0.39 -10.11
C ARG A 68 27.47 0.17 -11.61
N HIS A 69 26.25 0.16 -12.15
CA HIS A 69 26.01 -0.34 -13.51
C HIS A 69 25.37 0.68 -14.46
N PHE A 70 24.73 1.73 -13.94
CA PHE A 70 23.91 2.64 -14.76
C PHE A 70 24.30 4.12 -14.61
N GLY A 71 25.18 4.47 -13.66
CA GLY A 71 25.56 5.85 -13.38
C GLY A 71 24.35 6.67 -12.92
N SER A 72 24.16 7.88 -13.44
CA SER A 72 22.99 8.73 -13.15
C SER A 72 21.85 8.60 -14.18
N GLN A 73 21.83 7.55 -15.01
CA GLN A 73 20.87 7.41 -16.12
C GLN A 73 19.45 7.01 -15.68
N ILE A 74 19.31 6.46 -14.48
CA ILE A 74 18.02 6.05 -13.92
C ILE A 74 17.96 6.60 -12.50
N ASP A 75 16.82 7.20 -12.17
CA ASP A 75 16.56 7.69 -10.83
C ASP A 75 16.17 6.50 -9.91
N PRO A 76 16.88 6.27 -8.78
CA PRO A 76 16.58 5.19 -7.83
C PRO A 76 15.14 5.21 -7.30
N ASP A 77 14.52 6.39 -7.18
CA ASP A 77 13.13 6.51 -6.72
C ASP A 77 12.16 5.90 -7.75
N MET A 78 12.53 5.85 -9.04
CA MET A 78 11.77 5.12 -10.05
C MET A 78 11.74 3.62 -9.75
N ILE A 79 12.89 3.04 -9.41
CA ILE A 79 13.02 1.61 -9.09
C ILE A 79 12.22 1.29 -7.84
N CYS A 80 12.37 2.09 -6.79
CA CYS A 80 11.59 1.95 -5.55
C CYS A 80 10.08 1.98 -5.82
N ALA A 81 9.61 2.94 -6.62
CA ALA A 81 8.19 3.07 -6.93
C ALA A 81 7.65 1.88 -7.75
N ILE A 82 8.45 1.36 -8.69
CA ILE A 82 8.08 0.16 -9.46
C ILE A 82 8.06 -1.07 -8.56
N ALA A 83 9.08 -1.27 -7.71
CA ALA A 83 9.16 -2.39 -6.77
C ALA A 83 7.93 -2.45 -5.85
N ASP A 84 7.53 -1.29 -5.31
CA ASP A 84 6.32 -1.13 -4.52
C ASP A 84 5.07 -1.57 -5.30
N LEU A 85 4.89 -1.07 -6.52
CA LEU A 85 3.68 -1.35 -7.30
C LEU A 85 3.60 -2.76 -7.86
N GLN A 86 4.74 -3.43 -8.04
CA GLN A 86 4.82 -4.71 -8.72
C GLN A 86 4.75 -5.88 -7.75
N SER A 87 5.38 -5.77 -6.58
CA SER A 87 5.55 -6.89 -5.64
C SER A 87 5.38 -6.53 -4.18
N ASP A 88 5.05 -5.29 -3.84
CA ASP A 88 5.14 -4.80 -2.45
C ASP A 88 6.53 -5.04 -1.84
N ARG A 89 7.58 -4.94 -2.67
CA ARG A 89 8.99 -5.21 -2.33
C ARG A 89 9.27 -6.66 -1.89
N GLN A 90 8.43 -7.61 -2.28
CA GLN A 90 8.62 -9.02 -1.96
C GLN A 90 9.55 -9.71 -3.00
N PRO A 91 10.72 -10.24 -2.59
CA PRO A 91 11.66 -10.88 -3.51
C PRO A 91 11.14 -12.18 -4.10
N LEU A 92 10.23 -12.88 -3.43
CA LEU A 92 9.68 -14.16 -3.88
C LEU A 92 8.33 -14.00 -4.60
N ALA A 93 7.91 -12.78 -4.90
CA ALA A 93 6.64 -12.52 -5.57
C ALA A 93 6.61 -13.15 -6.96
N THR A 94 5.53 -13.88 -7.25
CA THR A 94 5.25 -14.44 -8.57
C THR A 94 3.87 -14.03 -9.07
N ARG A 95 3.76 -13.75 -10.36
CA ARG A 95 2.47 -13.41 -10.97
C ARG A 95 2.34 -14.04 -12.34
N TYR A 96 1.33 -14.89 -12.49
CA TYR A 96 1.00 -15.49 -13.77
C TYR A 96 0.17 -14.52 -14.63
N ASP A 97 0.67 -14.17 -15.82
CA ASP A 97 -0.07 -13.42 -16.82
C ASP A 97 -0.72 -14.38 -17.83
N LYS A 98 -2.05 -14.49 -17.76
CA LYS A 98 -2.84 -15.36 -18.65
C LYS A 98 -2.70 -15.00 -20.14
N LYS A 99 -2.47 -13.73 -20.48
CA LYS A 99 -2.33 -13.27 -21.87
C LYS A 99 -0.95 -13.59 -22.41
N ALA A 100 0.09 -13.37 -21.61
CA ALA A 100 1.46 -13.68 -21.98
C ALA A 100 1.80 -15.18 -21.84
N LYS A 101 0.95 -15.96 -21.15
CA LYS A 101 1.20 -17.36 -20.78
C LYS A 101 2.58 -17.53 -20.13
N SER A 102 2.92 -16.58 -19.26
CA SER A 102 4.22 -16.51 -18.61
C SER A 102 4.06 -15.97 -17.19
N THR A 103 4.97 -16.39 -16.32
CA THR A 103 5.05 -15.91 -14.94
C THR A 103 6.12 -14.83 -14.85
N SER A 104 5.77 -13.66 -14.30
CA SER A 104 6.74 -12.67 -13.86
C SER A 104 7.18 -12.97 -12.44
N VAL A 105 8.45 -12.68 -12.12
CA VAL A 105 9.09 -13.06 -10.86
C VAL A 105 9.89 -11.90 -10.25
N GLY A 106 10.05 -11.96 -8.93
CA GLY A 106 10.89 -11.07 -8.16
C GLY A 106 10.33 -9.67 -7.93
N ILE A 107 11.15 -8.82 -7.30
CA ILE A 107 10.75 -7.51 -6.78
C ILE A 107 10.17 -6.60 -7.88
N MET A 108 10.77 -6.58 -9.06
CA MET A 108 10.34 -5.75 -10.18
C MET A 108 9.42 -6.48 -11.17
N GLN A 109 8.99 -7.71 -10.85
CA GLN A 109 8.11 -8.55 -11.67
C GLN A 109 8.58 -8.67 -13.12
N LEU A 110 9.80 -9.20 -13.30
CA LEU A 110 10.37 -9.44 -14.62
C LEU A 110 9.97 -10.80 -15.17
N PHE A 111 9.78 -10.90 -16.48
CA PHE A 111 9.66 -12.19 -17.13
C PHE A 111 11.04 -12.78 -17.38
N PRO A 112 11.25 -14.09 -17.15
CA PRO A 112 12.53 -14.75 -17.44
C PRO A 112 13.06 -14.46 -18.85
N LYS A 113 12.18 -14.54 -19.86
CA LYS A 113 12.51 -14.22 -21.26
C LYS A 113 13.00 -12.79 -21.47
N THR A 114 12.55 -11.83 -20.66
CA THR A 114 13.01 -10.45 -20.73
C THR A 114 14.44 -10.34 -20.18
N ALA A 115 14.74 -11.04 -19.08
CA ALA A 115 16.10 -11.09 -18.55
C ALA A 115 17.07 -11.78 -19.52
N ASP A 116 16.67 -12.92 -20.12
CA ASP A 116 17.45 -13.61 -21.16
C ASP A 116 17.76 -12.69 -22.34
N TRP A 117 16.74 -12.00 -22.86
CA TRP A 117 16.92 -11.08 -23.98
C TRP A 117 17.84 -9.89 -23.61
N LEU A 118 17.73 -9.35 -22.39
CA LEU A 118 18.63 -8.29 -21.91
C LEU A 118 20.08 -8.80 -21.81
N ALA A 119 20.27 -10.01 -21.29
CA ALA A 119 21.59 -10.62 -21.17
C ALA A 119 22.17 -10.93 -22.57
N CYS A 120 21.52 -11.79 -23.33
CA CYS A 120 22.03 -12.33 -24.60
C CYS A 120 22.12 -11.28 -25.71
N ASP A 121 21.08 -10.46 -25.88
CA ASP A 121 20.96 -9.60 -27.07
C ASP A 121 21.40 -8.16 -26.80
N LEU A 122 21.37 -7.71 -25.54
CA LEU A 122 21.71 -6.32 -25.16
C LEU A 122 22.97 -6.19 -24.30
N GLY A 123 23.65 -7.30 -23.99
CA GLY A 123 24.97 -7.29 -23.36
C GLY A 123 24.97 -7.05 -21.84
N TYR A 124 23.84 -7.24 -21.16
CA TYR A 124 23.74 -7.05 -19.71
C TYR A 124 24.18 -8.31 -18.95
N HIS A 125 25.49 -8.44 -18.73
CA HIS A 125 26.13 -9.65 -18.17
C HIS A 125 26.69 -9.51 -16.75
N SER A 126 26.33 -8.47 -15.99
CA SER A 126 26.85 -8.32 -14.62
C SER A 126 26.36 -9.41 -13.67
N TYR A 127 25.26 -10.07 -14.02
CA TYR A 127 24.77 -11.28 -13.36
C TYR A 127 24.44 -12.32 -14.43
N ASP A 128 24.95 -13.53 -14.29
CA ASP A 128 24.67 -14.63 -15.20
C ASP A 128 23.37 -15.32 -14.79
N VAL A 129 22.29 -15.06 -15.54
CA VAL A 129 20.97 -15.67 -15.33
C VAL A 129 20.66 -16.74 -16.37
N GLN A 130 21.61 -17.07 -17.25
CA GLN A 130 21.37 -17.97 -18.36
C GLN A 130 21.18 -19.41 -17.85
N GLY A 131 19.95 -19.92 -18.01
CA GLY A 131 19.60 -21.28 -17.59
C GLY A 131 19.22 -21.44 -16.12
N ASP A 132 19.42 -20.40 -15.28
CA ASP A 132 18.94 -20.36 -13.89
C ASP A 132 18.13 -19.09 -13.63
N HIS A 133 16.81 -19.20 -13.85
CA HIS A 133 15.88 -18.11 -13.62
C HIS A 133 15.52 -17.93 -12.14
N ASP A 134 15.91 -18.85 -11.24
CA ASP A 134 15.68 -18.69 -9.81
C ASP A 134 16.54 -17.54 -9.25
N LEU A 135 17.63 -17.19 -9.93
CA LEU A 135 18.43 -16.00 -9.64
C LEU A 135 17.62 -14.69 -9.74
N LEU A 136 16.54 -14.65 -10.51
CA LEU A 136 15.66 -13.49 -10.57
C LEU A 136 14.86 -13.26 -9.28
N PHE A 137 14.87 -14.19 -8.33
CA PHE A 137 14.34 -13.96 -6.98
C PHE A 137 15.33 -13.21 -6.08
N LYS A 138 16.62 -13.14 -6.44
CA LYS A 138 17.63 -12.36 -5.70
C LYS A 138 17.39 -10.86 -5.93
N PRO A 139 17.32 -10.02 -4.87
CA PRO A 139 17.01 -8.60 -5.00
C PRO A 139 17.92 -7.84 -5.98
N PHE A 140 19.24 -7.99 -5.86
CA PHE A 140 20.22 -7.29 -6.69
C PHE A 140 20.12 -7.68 -8.17
N VAL A 141 20.01 -8.98 -8.45
CA VAL A 141 19.86 -9.52 -9.82
C VAL A 141 18.57 -8.98 -10.46
N ASN A 142 17.44 -9.07 -9.74
CA ASN A 142 16.16 -8.61 -10.27
C ASN A 142 16.15 -7.10 -10.53
N VAL A 143 16.70 -6.31 -9.61
CA VAL A 143 16.79 -4.85 -9.75
C VAL A 143 17.75 -4.47 -10.87
N TYR A 144 18.86 -5.19 -11.06
CA TYR A 144 19.76 -4.99 -12.19
C TYR A 144 19.06 -5.16 -13.54
N PHE A 145 18.37 -6.28 -13.76
CA PHE A 145 17.66 -6.49 -15.03
C PHE A 145 16.46 -5.53 -15.18
N GLY A 146 15.81 -5.15 -14.08
CA GLY A 146 14.74 -4.16 -14.09
C GLY A 146 15.25 -2.79 -14.51
N ALA A 147 16.39 -2.35 -13.96
CA ALA A 147 17.07 -1.14 -14.36
C ALA A 147 17.55 -1.20 -15.82
N ALA A 148 18.13 -2.33 -16.26
CA ALA A 148 18.50 -2.54 -17.66
C ALA A 148 17.31 -2.38 -18.61
N TYR A 149 16.15 -2.93 -18.23
CA TYR A 149 14.94 -2.79 -19.01
C TYR A 149 14.44 -1.34 -19.05
N LEU A 150 14.47 -0.62 -17.93
CA LEU A 150 14.13 0.81 -17.88
C LEU A 150 15.05 1.65 -18.77
N LYS A 151 16.37 1.39 -18.74
CA LYS A 151 17.34 2.05 -19.62
C LYS A 151 17.06 1.79 -21.09
N TRP A 152 16.70 0.55 -21.44
CA TRP A 152 16.31 0.23 -22.81
C TRP A 152 15.03 0.97 -23.24
N LEU A 153 14.01 0.98 -22.37
CA LEU A 153 12.76 1.71 -22.62
C LEU A 153 12.99 3.22 -22.78
N ALA A 154 13.94 3.80 -22.03
CA ALA A 154 14.31 5.21 -22.14
C ALA A 154 14.87 5.60 -23.52
N LYS A 155 15.41 4.63 -24.27
CA LYS A 155 15.98 4.80 -25.61
C LYS A 155 15.21 4.05 -26.70
N PHE A 156 13.97 3.64 -26.42
CA PHE A 156 13.18 2.82 -27.34
C PHE A 156 12.97 3.53 -28.70
N GLU A 157 13.29 2.83 -29.80
CA GLU A 157 13.36 3.35 -31.18
C GLU A 157 14.42 4.45 -31.40
N ASN A 158 15.54 4.40 -30.65
CA ASN A 158 16.62 5.40 -30.72
C ASN A 158 16.13 6.83 -30.43
N LYS A 159 15.11 6.96 -29.59
CA LYS A 159 14.55 8.24 -29.16
C LYS A 159 14.59 8.32 -27.65
N GLU A 160 14.91 9.49 -27.13
CA GLU A 160 14.70 9.78 -25.71
C GLU A 160 13.21 9.75 -25.40
N ARG A 161 12.84 8.89 -24.45
CA ARG A 161 11.46 8.71 -24.01
C ARG A 161 11.22 9.43 -22.69
N SER A 162 10.03 9.99 -22.54
CA SER A 162 9.60 10.55 -21.27
C SER A 162 9.45 9.45 -20.22
N GLU A 163 9.58 9.83 -18.95
CA GLU A 163 9.33 8.93 -17.83
C GLU A 163 7.94 8.28 -17.91
N GLU A 164 6.92 9.04 -18.30
CA GLU A 164 5.57 8.49 -18.53
C GLU A 164 5.58 7.34 -19.55
N PHE A 165 6.24 7.54 -20.69
CA PHE A 165 6.33 6.50 -21.70
C PHE A 165 7.02 5.25 -21.14
N ILE A 166 8.16 5.44 -20.45
CA ILE A 166 8.96 4.35 -19.86
C ILE A 166 8.09 3.52 -18.92
N ILE A 167 7.42 4.16 -17.97
CA ILE A 167 6.62 3.49 -16.94
C ILE A 167 5.38 2.79 -17.52
N ARG A 168 4.69 3.44 -18.47
CA ARG A 168 3.52 2.84 -19.13
C ARG A 168 3.93 1.67 -20.02
N ALA A 169 5.08 1.77 -20.69
CA ALA A 169 5.66 0.67 -21.47
C ALA A 169 6.12 -0.49 -20.57
N TYR A 170 6.68 -0.22 -19.40
CA TYR A 170 7.07 -1.23 -18.42
C TYR A 170 5.87 -2.12 -18.04
N LYS A 171 4.70 -1.50 -17.76
CA LYS A 171 3.49 -2.24 -17.37
C LYS A 171 2.78 -2.97 -18.52
N GLY A 172 2.71 -2.32 -19.68
CA GLY A 172 1.80 -2.69 -20.78
C GLY A 172 2.48 -3.18 -22.05
N GLY A 173 3.80 -3.10 -22.14
CA GLY A 173 4.58 -3.20 -23.37
C GLY A 173 4.57 -1.89 -24.17
N THR A 174 5.57 -1.72 -25.03
CA THR A 174 5.81 -0.50 -25.82
C THR A 174 4.62 -0.10 -26.69
N LYS A 175 3.89 -1.08 -27.26
CA LYS A 175 2.67 -0.84 -28.05
C LYS A 175 1.51 -0.22 -27.25
N LYS A 176 1.53 -0.32 -25.91
CA LYS A 176 0.50 0.23 -25.02
C LYS A 176 0.99 1.40 -24.18
N ALA A 177 2.19 1.91 -24.45
CA ALA A 177 2.79 3.00 -23.70
C ALA A 177 1.93 4.28 -23.72
N THR A 178 1.21 4.54 -24.80
CA THR A 178 0.29 5.68 -24.92
C THR A 178 -1.20 5.30 -24.76
N HIS A 179 -1.51 4.01 -24.65
CA HIS A 179 -2.89 3.52 -24.61
C HIS A 179 -3.58 3.81 -23.26
N LYS A 180 -4.86 4.20 -23.28
CA LYS A 180 -5.61 4.62 -22.07
C LYS A 180 -5.61 3.58 -20.94
N SER A 181 -5.43 2.30 -21.25
CA SER A 181 -5.35 1.23 -20.24
C SER A 181 -4.13 1.29 -19.33
N THR A 182 -3.04 1.94 -19.73
CA THR A 182 -1.81 2.07 -18.93
C THR A 182 -1.76 3.35 -18.10
N LEU A 183 -2.67 4.29 -18.37
CA LEU A 183 -2.75 5.57 -17.65
C LEU A 183 -2.95 5.38 -16.12
N PRO A 184 -3.81 4.47 -15.64
CA PRO A 184 -3.94 4.25 -14.19
C PRO A 184 -2.68 3.67 -13.51
N TYR A 185 -1.77 3.07 -14.28
CA TYR A 185 -0.49 2.61 -13.74
C TYR A 185 0.51 3.78 -13.63
N TRP A 186 0.50 4.70 -14.60
CA TRP A 186 1.31 5.93 -14.54
C TRP A 186 0.95 6.83 -13.36
N GLN A 187 -0.35 7.09 -13.18
CA GLN A 187 -0.83 7.93 -12.06
C GLN A 187 -0.42 7.34 -10.71
N ARG A 188 -0.60 6.02 -10.55
CA ARG A 188 -0.10 5.27 -9.40
C ARG A 188 1.39 5.48 -9.15
N TYR A 189 2.18 5.28 -10.19
CA TYR A 189 3.63 5.37 -10.10
C TYR A 189 4.08 6.74 -9.62
N ARG A 190 3.53 7.82 -10.19
CA ARG A 190 3.87 9.19 -9.77
C ARG A 190 3.63 9.39 -8.29
N LEU A 191 2.46 8.97 -7.82
CA LEU A 191 2.09 9.16 -6.44
C LEU A 191 2.92 8.29 -5.47
N VAL A 192 3.35 7.08 -5.87
CA VAL A 192 4.27 6.29 -5.04
C VAL A 192 5.58 7.04 -4.94
N LYS A 193 6.12 7.44 -6.09
CA LYS A 193 7.41 8.14 -6.19
C LYS A 193 7.42 9.42 -5.37
N GLU A 194 6.35 10.22 -5.42
CA GLU A 194 6.18 11.45 -4.63
C GLU A 194 6.04 11.17 -3.12
N SER A 195 5.56 10.00 -2.72
CA SER A 195 5.44 9.59 -1.30
C SER A 195 6.71 8.97 -0.71
N LEU A 196 7.73 8.71 -1.54
CA LEU A 196 8.98 8.14 -1.06
C LEU A 196 9.72 9.14 -0.16
N PRO A 197 10.41 8.68 0.89
CA PRO A 197 11.16 9.58 1.77
C PRO A 197 12.21 10.38 0.98
N SER A 198 12.02 11.70 0.92
CA SER A 198 12.94 12.63 0.28
C SER A 198 14.27 12.69 1.04
N ARG A 199 15.37 12.89 0.32
CA ARG A 199 16.71 13.06 0.94
C ARG A 199 16.74 14.19 1.99
N LYS A 200 15.86 15.18 1.86
CA LYS A 200 15.76 16.33 2.78
C LYS A 200 15.03 16.06 4.09
N SER A 201 14.25 14.98 4.22
CA SER A 201 13.57 14.65 5.48
C SER A 201 14.49 14.01 6.52
N PHE A 202 15.74 13.72 6.15
CA PHE A 202 16.74 13.10 7.02
C PHE A 202 17.92 14.03 7.40
N GLU A 203 17.95 15.27 6.90
CA GLU A 203 18.99 16.28 7.20
C GLU A 203 18.75 17.05 8.52
N GLY A 204 17.74 16.67 9.31
CA GLY A 204 17.40 17.30 10.59
C GLY A 204 18.24 16.88 11.80
N HIS A 205 19.34 16.14 11.62
CA HIS A 205 20.25 15.78 12.71
C HIS A 205 21.65 16.34 12.47
N PRO A 206 22.09 17.38 13.20
CA PRO A 206 23.49 17.77 13.22
C PRO A 206 24.32 16.64 13.84
N SER A 207 25.31 16.15 13.10
CA SER A 207 26.33 15.25 13.63
C SER A 207 27.18 15.97 14.69
N PRO A 208 27.42 15.39 15.88
CA PRO A 208 28.30 15.99 16.86
C PRO A 208 29.75 15.52 16.62
N ILE A 209 30.63 16.46 16.25
CA ILE A 209 32.08 16.28 16.38
C ILE A 209 32.60 17.32 17.37
N HIS A 210 33.23 16.80 18.42
CA HIS A 210 34.14 17.41 19.41
C HIS A 210 33.64 18.54 20.35
N GLY A 211 33.38 18.12 21.59
CA GLY A 211 34.07 18.65 22.78
C GLY A 211 33.61 19.98 23.38
N SER A 212 32.76 19.93 24.41
CA SER A 212 33.06 20.51 25.72
C SER A 212 32.00 20.12 26.75
N ALA A 213 32.44 19.82 27.96
CA ALA A 213 31.62 19.36 29.06
C ALA A 213 30.63 20.43 29.54
N SER A 214 29.38 20.04 29.79
CA SER A 214 28.58 20.45 30.95
C SER A 214 27.30 19.62 31.04
N LYS A 215 27.09 19.06 32.23
CA LYS A 215 25.99 18.18 32.60
C LYS A 215 24.69 18.96 32.74
N THR A 216 23.62 18.49 32.10
CA THR A 216 22.25 18.50 32.64
C THR A 216 21.42 17.48 31.87
N HIS A 217 21.14 16.34 32.52
CA HIS A 217 20.32 15.27 31.99
C HIS A 217 18.84 15.68 32.05
N HIS A 218 18.19 15.83 30.90
CA HIS A 218 16.77 15.51 30.74
C HIS A 218 16.67 14.35 29.77
N ALA A 219 16.45 13.16 30.32
CA ALA A 219 16.32 11.92 29.58
C ALA A 219 15.03 11.94 28.73
N ALA A 220 15.18 11.66 27.44
CA ALA A 220 14.09 11.18 26.59
C ALA A 220 13.51 9.89 27.18
N PRO A 221 12.22 9.57 26.95
CA PRO A 221 11.64 8.33 27.46
C PRO A 221 12.36 7.15 26.80
N SER A 222 13.13 6.44 27.62
CA SER A 222 13.70 5.15 27.26
C SER A 222 12.58 4.20 26.89
N ALA A 223 12.62 3.68 25.66
CA ALA A 223 11.88 2.49 25.28
C ALA A 223 12.13 1.41 26.34
N PRO A 224 11.10 0.70 26.83
CA PRO A 224 11.31 -0.34 27.81
C PRO A 224 12.13 -1.46 27.18
N SER A 225 13.40 -1.55 27.59
CA SER A 225 14.17 -2.78 27.48
C SER A 225 13.42 -3.83 28.29
N HIS A 226 12.96 -4.93 27.68
CA HIS A 226 12.68 -6.16 28.42
C HIS A 226 12.70 -7.42 27.54
N ASN A 227 13.75 -8.20 27.77
CA ASN A 227 13.72 -9.61 28.16
C ASN A 227 13.17 -10.68 27.21
N ALA A 228 14.00 -11.71 27.08
CA ALA A 228 13.72 -13.02 26.51
C ALA A 228 12.36 -13.59 26.96
N GLY A 229 11.53 -13.98 25.98
CA GLY A 229 10.59 -15.09 26.13
C GLY A 229 9.22 -14.82 26.78
N HIS A 230 8.86 -13.58 27.14
CA HIS A 230 7.51 -13.32 27.66
C HIS A 230 6.49 -13.19 26.52
N HIS A 231 5.57 -14.16 26.44
CA HIS A 231 4.39 -14.04 25.59
C HIS A 231 3.59 -12.79 25.97
N VAL A 232 3.21 -11.98 24.99
CA VAL A 232 2.26 -10.88 25.18
C VAL A 232 0.85 -11.48 25.17
N TYR A 233 0.06 -11.19 26.20
CA TYR A 233 -1.29 -11.70 26.34
C TYR A 233 -2.32 -10.61 26.01
N TRP A 234 -3.39 -11.01 25.34
CA TRP A 234 -4.56 -10.18 25.07
C TRP A 234 -5.16 -9.60 26.35
N ASP A 235 -5.23 -10.40 27.42
CA ASP A 235 -5.84 -10.03 28.70
C ASP A 235 -5.11 -8.86 29.41
N VAL A 236 -3.89 -8.51 28.98
CA VAL A 236 -3.12 -7.35 29.48
C VAL A 236 -3.37 -6.09 28.61
N ARG A 237 -3.88 -6.28 27.39
CA ARG A 237 -4.02 -5.22 26.37
C ARG A 237 -5.48 -4.92 26.00
N ALA A 238 -6.44 -5.71 26.45
CA ALA A 238 -7.87 -5.53 26.25
C ALA A 238 -8.60 -5.59 27.60
N SER A 239 -9.77 -4.95 27.69
CA SER A 239 -10.58 -5.03 28.91
C SER A 239 -11.24 -6.42 29.03
N PRO A 240 -11.66 -6.85 30.23
CA PRO A 240 -12.40 -8.10 30.41
C PRO A 240 -13.67 -8.17 29.54
N GLU A 241 -14.36 -7.05 29.37
CA GLU A 241 -15.57 -6.93 28.55
C GLU A 241 -15.23 -7.14 27.06
N ASP A 242 -14.19 -6.46 26.57
CA ASP A 242 -13.74 -6.59 25.18
C ASP A 242 -13.25 -8.02 24.90
N MET A 243 -12.62 -8.68 25.87
CA MET A 243 -12.22 -10.09 25.77
C MET A 243 -13.41 -11.04 25.75
N GLU A 244 -14.44 -10.78 26.55
CA GLU A 244 -15.68 -11.56 26.51
C GLU A 244 -16.37 -11.44 25.14
N GLU A 245 -16.43 -10.25 24.56
CA GLU A 245 -16.96 -10.02 23.22
C GLU A 245 -16.16 -10.78 22.14
N MET A 246 -14.83 -10.84 22.25
CA MET A 246 -13.98 -11.64 21.35
C MET A 246 -14.31 -13.13 21.43
N TRP A 247 -14.45 -13.69 22.64
CA TRP A 247 -14.82 -15.10 22.83
C TRP A 247 -16.23 -15.44 22.32
N ASN A 248 -17.13 -14.45 22.27
CA ASN A 248 -18.48 -14.61 21.73
C ASN A 248 -18.51 -14.63 20.20
N ARG A 249 -17.42 -14.24 19.51
CA ARG A 249 -17.31 -14.35 18.05
C ARG A 249 -16.88 -15.78 17.66
N HIS A 250 -17.76 -16.49 16.95
CA HIS A 250 -17.55 -17.90 16.56
C HIS A 250 -16.20 -18.16 15.90
N ASP A 251 -15.79 -17.33 14.94
CA ASP A 251 -14.56 -17.54 14.18
C ASP A 251 -13.31 -17.35 15.05
N VAL A 252 -13.33 -16.37 15.96
CA VAL A 252 -12.25 -16.13 16.94
C VAL A 252 -12.17 -17.28 17.94
N SER A 253 -13.29 -17.65 18.55
CA SER A 253 -13.35 -18.76 19.52
C SER A 253 -12.87 -20.08 18.90
N LYS A 254 -13.24 -20.33 17.64
CA LYS A 254 -12.75 -21.49 16.87
C LYS A 254 -11.25 -21.43 16.63
N GLU A 255 -10.70 -20.28 16.24
CA GLU A 255 -9.26 -20.09 16.03
C GLU A 255 -8.48 -20.30 17.33
N TRP A 256 -8.88 -19.62 18.40
CA TRP A 256 -8.26 -19.71 19.73
C TRP A 256 -8.36 -21.11 20.33
N THR A 257 -9.49 -21.79 20.19
CA THR A 257 -9.65 -23.19 20.66
C THR A 257 -8.73 -24.12 19.87
N LYS A 258 -8.62 -23.93 18.55
CA LYS A 258 -7.73 -24.73 17.69
C LYS A 258 -6.26 -24.56 18.07
N THR A 259 -5.86 -23.38 18.51
CA THR A 259 -4.49 -23.09 18.97
C THR A 259 -4.26 -23.37 20.46
N GLY A 260 -5.26 -23.88 21.17
CA GLY A 260 -5.16 -24.26 22.59
C GLY A 260 -5.17 -23.10 23.57
N GLU A 261 -5.61 -21.91 23.14
CA GLU A 261 -5.73 -20.74 24.01
C GLU A 261 -6.89 -20.90 24.99
N LYS A 262 -6.77 -20.28 26.16
CA LYS A 262 -7.77 -20.36 27.25
C LYS A 262 -8.21 -18.98 27.68
N LYS A 263 -9.48 -18.83 28.06
CA LYS A 263 -10.01 -17.59 28.67
C LYS A 263 -9.10 -17.14 29.82
N GLY A 264 -8.75 -15.85 29.86
CA GLY A 264 -7.86 -15.27 30.87
C GLY A 264 -6.35 -15.43 30.57
N LYS A 265 -5.98 -16.14 29.51
CA LYS A 265 -4.58 -16.37 29.12
C LYS A 265 -4.44 -16.55 27.61
N VAL A 266 -5.04 -15.66 26.84
CA VAL A 266 -4.98 -15.71 25.37
C VAL A 266 -3.72 -14.98 24.90
N ARG A 267 -2.85 -15.68 24.17
CA ARG A 267 -1.63 -15.09 23.60
C ARG A 267 -1.94 -14.38 22.29
N PHE A 268 -1.21 -13.28 22.03
CA PHE A 268 -1.17 -12.72 20.68
C PHE A 268 -0.45 -13.66 19.72
N SER A 269 -0.87 -13.64 18.46
CA SER A 269 -0.11 -14.26 17.37
C SER A 269 1.28 -13.60 17.27
N ILE A 270 2.32 -14.40 17.01
CA ILE A 270 3.70 -13.92 16.88
C ILE A 270 4.28 -14.33 15.52
N ASP A 271 4.95 -13.40 14.86
CA ASP A 271 5.65 -13.71 13.61
C ASP A 271 6.97 -14.46 13.89
N GLU A 272 7.70 -14.82 12.82
CA GLU A 272 9.00 -15.49 12.96
C GLU A 272 10.04 -14.65 13.72
N LYS A 273 9.90 -13.32 13.71
CA LYS A 273 10.75 -12.37 14.44
C LYS A 273 10.23 -12.10 15.86
N LYS A 274 9.28 -12.89 16.36
CA LYS A 274 8.66 -12.78 17.69
C LYS A 274 7.91 -11.46 17.92
N ARG A 275 7.50 -10.77 16.84
CA ARG A 275 6.69 -9.55 16.91
C ARG A 275 5.20 -9.92 17.03
N PRO A 276 4.48 -9.35 18.01
CA PRO A 276 3.06 -9.62 18.16
C PRO A 276 2.23 -8.94 17.05
N TYR A 277 1.23 -9.65 16.54
CA TYR A 277 0.30 -9.16 15.53
C TYR A 277 -1.11 -9.73 15.75
N LEU A 278 -2.10 -9.15 15.07
CA LEU A 278 -3.46 -9.67 15.02
C LEU A 278 -3.68 -10.51 13.78
N SER A 279 -4.21 -11.71 13.94
CA SER A 279 -4.71 -12.52 12.82
C SER A 279 -5.81 -11.76 12.06
N ARG A 280 -6.11 -12.15 10.81
CA ARG A 280 -7.20 -11.51 10.05
C ARG A 280 -8.57 -11.73 10.72
N VAL A 281 -8.74 -12.85 11.44
CA VAL A 281 -9.96 -13.17 12.19
C VAL A 281 -10.06 -12.30 13.42
N GLU A 282 -8.98 -12.19 14.20
CA GLU A 282 -8.89 -11.32 15.38
C GLU A 282 -9.13 -9.85 15.01
N LEU A 283 -8.43 -9.35 13.98
CA LEU A 283 -8.55 -7.97 13.51
C LEU A 283 -9.98 -7.63 13.08
N LYS A 284 -10.63 -8.53 12.34
CA LYS A 284 -12.02 -8.35 11.92
C LYS A 284 -12.97 -8.31 13.11
N ALA A 285 -12.75 -9.14 14.12
CA ALA A 285 -13.56 -9.14 15.33
C ALA A 285 -13.39 -7.85 16.14
N VAL A 286 -12.16 -7.37 16.34
CA VAL A 286 -11.90 -6.09 17.02
C VAL A 286 -12.58 -4.93 16.28
N ALA A 287 -12.46 -4.88 14.94
CA ALA A 287 -13.13 -3.87 14.14
C ALA A 287 -14.66 -3.94 14.28
N ASP A 288 -15.23 -5.14 14.22
CA ASP A 288 -16.68 -5.35 14.33
C ASP A 288 -17.25 -4.99 15.70
N ILE A 289 -16.54 -5.32 16.77
CA ILE A 289 -16.90 -4.95 18.15
C ILE A 289 -16.91 -3.43 18.31
N ILE A 290 -15.80 -2.76 17.95
CA ILE A 290 -15.68 -1.30 18.05
C ILE A 290 -16.80 -0.60 17.28
N LEU A 291 -17.07 -1.06 16.06
CA LEU A 291 -18.10 -0.46 15.22
C LEU A 291 -19.49 -0.67 15.80
N THR A 292 -19.81 -1.87 16.27
CA THR A 292 -21.12 -2.18 16.87
C THR A 292 -21.34 -1.39 18.17
N LYS A 293 -20.31 -1.25 19.00
CA LYS A 293 -20.40 -0.65 20.34
C LYS A 293 -20.41 0.88 20.31
N HIS A 294 -19.61 1.48 19.41
CA HIS A 294 -19.35 2.92 19.44
C HIS A 294 -19.72 3.68 18.18
N PHE A 295 -19.92 2.98 17.06
CA PHE A 295 -20.18 3.59 15.75
C PHE A 295 -21.38 2.96 15.05
N SER A 296 -22.34 2.39 15.79
CA SER A 296 -23.49 1.67 15.22
C SER A 296 -24.39 2.53 14.33
N THR A 297 -24.40 3.85 14.58
CA THR A 297 -25.13 4.84 13.78
C THR A 297 -24.35 5.28 12.54
N LYS A 298 -23.05 4.97 12.47
CA LYS A 298 -22.24 5.26 11.30
C LYS A 298 -22.23 4.02 10.42
N PRO A 299 -22.53 4.14 9.13
CA PRO A 299 -22.36 3.01 8.24
C PRO A 299 -20.86 2.85 8.06
N ILE A 300 -20.16 2.13 8.95
CA ILE A 300 -18.76 1.70 8.80
C ILE A 300 -18.70 0.19 8.74
N LYS A 301 -17.97 -0.34 7.76
CA LYS A 301 -17.76 -1.77 7.62
C LYS A 301 -16.46 -2.18 8.30
N PRO A 302 -16.44 -3.31 9.05
CA PRO A 302 -15.23 -3.82 9.66
C PRO A 302 -14.10 -4.07 8.65
N SER A 303 -14.45 -4.53 7.43
CA SER A 303 -13.51 -4.80 6.33
C SER A 303 -12.67 -3.58 5.92
N VAL A 304 -13.22 -2.37 6.04
CA VAL A 304 -12.52 -1.12 5.72
C VAL A 304 -11.44 -0.84 6.75
N LEU A 305 -11.76 -0.97 8.04
CA LEU A 305 -10.79 -0.80 9.10
C LEU A 305 -9.70 -1.87 9.04
N CYS A 306 -10.07 -3.11 8.72
CA CYS A 306 -9.11 -4.20 8.54
C CYS A 306 -8.12 -3.92 7.39
N ALA A 307 -8.63 -3.49 6.24
CA ALA A 307 -7.80 -3.15 5.09
C ALA A 307 -6.87 -1.95 5.38
N LEU A 308 -7.34 -0.95 6.14
CA LEU A 308 -6.47 0.14 6.60
C LEU A 308 -5.38 -0.35 7.53
N ALA A 309 -5.70 -1.17 8.53
CA ALA A 309 -4.70 -1.75 9.44
C ALA A 309 -3.64 -2.56 8.68
N GLU A 310 -4.04 -3.31 7.64
CA GLU A 310 -3.12 -4.05 6.79
C GLU A 310 -2.18 -3.13 6.00
N VAL A 311 -2.69 -2.06 5.40
CA VAL A 311 -1.87 -1.09 4.67
C VAL A 311 -0.94 -0.29 5.59
N ILE A 312 -1.39 0.02 6.80
CA ILE A 312 -0.71 0.97 7.69
C ILE A 312 0.33 0.29 8.58
N SER A 313 -0.01 -0.85 9.16
CA SER A 313 0.81 -1.52 10.18
C SER A 313 1.09 -2.97 9.84
N LEU A 314 0.62 -3.47 8.70
CA LEU A 314 0.56 -4.89 8.42
C LEU A 314 -0.13 -5.67 9.55
N ARG A 315 -1.01 -5.05 10.37
CA ARG A 315 -1.64 -5.68 11.55
C ARG A 315 -0.70 -5.96 12.73
N PHE A 316 0.53 -5.42 12.72
CA PHE A 316 1.43 -5.52 13.89
C PHE A 316 0.85 -4.75 15.07
N LEU A 317 0.85 -5.39 16.24
CA LEU A 317 0.24 -4.85 17.47
C LEU A 317 0.82 -3.49 17.84
N ASN A 318 2.14 -3.35 17.72
CA ASN A 318 2.87 -2.13 18.06
C ASN A 318 2.99 -1.16 16.87
N GLY A 319 2.51 -1.53 15.69
CA GLY A 319 2.63 -0.75 14.47
C GLY A 319 3.94 -0.98 13.70
N VAL A 320 4.21 -0.11 12.72
CA VAL A 320 5.39 -0.18 11.83
C VAL A 320 6.03 1.20 11.69
N GLY A 321 7.35 1.27 11.91
CA GLY A 321 8.10 2.51 11.84
C GLY A 321 7.58 3.54 12.86
N PRO A 322 7.34 4.80 12.48
CA PRO A 322 6.88 5.85 13.41
C PRO A 322 5.39 5.73 13.78
N ARG A 323 4.64 4.82 13.16
CA ARG A 323 3.20 4.68 13.35
C ARG A 323 2.91 3.67 14.44
N ALA A 324 2.46 4.15 15.60
CA ALA A 324 2.11 3.31 16.73
C ALA A 324 0.78 2.57 16.52
N GLY A 325 0.74 1.32 16.98
CA GLY A 325 -0.48 0.53 16.99
C GLY A 325 -0.95 0.04 15.63
N ILE A 326 -1.99 -0.79 15.64
CA ILE A 326 -2.55 -1.40 14.43
C ILE A 326 -3.15 -0.37 13.44
N MET A 327 -3.64 0.77 13.94
CA MET A 327 -4.26 1.81 13.11
C MET A 327 -3.33 2.99 12.78
N GLY A 328 -2.11 2.99 13.31
CA GLY A 328 -1.08 4.00 13.01
C GLY A 328 -1.45 5.45 13.34
N ILE A 329 -2.34 5.65 14.31
CA ILE A 329 -2.73 6.96 14.82
C ILE A 329 -1.74 7.37 15.90
N ASP A 330 -1.21 8.59 15.84
CA ASP A 330 -0.33 9.12 16.88
C ASP A 330 -1.13 9.65 18.10
N TYR A 331 -0.44 9.81 19.22
CA TYR A 331 -1.05 10.23 20.48
C TYR A 331 -1.72 11.61 20.40
N SER A 332 -1.13 12.56 19.64
CA SER A 332 -1.69 13.90 19.51
C SER A 332 -3.01 13.88 18.75
N THR A 333 -3.09 13.09 17.67
CA THR A 333 -4.33 12.88 16.91
C THR A 333 -5.40 12.17 17.75
N ALA A 334 -5.04 11.14 18.53
CA ALA A 334 -5.97 10.47 19.43
C ALA A 334 -6.48 11.40 20.55
N SER A 335 -5.59 12.18 21.17
CA SER A 335 -5.93 13.16 22.19
C SER A 335 -6.85 14.25 21.65
N TRP A 336 -6.59 14.74 20.44
CA TRP A 336 -7.44 15.70 19.74
C TRP A 336 -8.83 15.14 19.42
N LEU A 337 -8.92 13.90 18.90
CA LEU A 337 -10.20 13.22 18.66
C LEU A 337 -11.02 13.05 19.95
N TYR A 338 -10.34 12.73 21.05
CA TYR A 338 -10.96 12.65 22.36
C TYR A 338 -11.45 14.03 22.81
N ASN A 339 -10.55 15.01 22.92
CA ASN A 339 -10.78 16.30 23.55
C ASN A 339 -11.68 17.26 22.77
N GLU A 340 -11.53 17.32 21.46
CA GLU A 340 -12.18 18.32 20.63
C GLU A 340 -13.33 17.74 19.80
N MET A 341 -13.20 16.48 19.35
CA MET A 341 -14.18 15.86 18.46
C MET A 341 -15.24 15.00 19.18
N GLY A 342 -15.11 14.81 20.50
CA GLY A 342 -16.12 14.16 21.32
C GLY A 342 -16.09 12.62 21.31
N PHE A 343 -15.02 12.00 20.80
CA PHE A 343 -14.85 10.54 20.83
C PHE A 343 -14.35 10.06 22.19
N ARG A 344 -15.28 9.88 23.15
CA ARG A 344 -14.96 9.68 24.58
C ARG A 344 -14.91 8.24 25.09
N ALA A 345 -15.07 7.22 24.24
CA ALA A 345 -15.21 5.84 24.72
C ALA A 345 -13.93 5.27 25.34
N TYR A 346 -12.76 5.72 24.89
CA TYR A 346 -11.46 5.35 25.44
C TYR A 346 -10.68 6.62 25.78
N ASN A 347 -10.10 6.70 26.99
CA ASN A 347 -9.35 7.87 27.46
C ASN A 347 -7.84 7.72 27.18
N PRO A 348 -7.22 8.56 26.33
CA PRO A 348 -5.78 8.56 26.08
C PRO A 348 -5.02 9.15 27.27
N ASN A 349 -4.33 8.31 28.04
CA ASN A 349 -3.49 8.74 29.16
C ASN A 349 -2.00 8.75 28.79
N GLN A 350 -1.58 7.83 27.91
CA GLN A 350 -0.19 7.69 27.48
C GLN A 350 -0.09 7.14 26.05
N GLY A 351 1.04 7.39 25.37
CA GLY A 351 1.28 6.93 23.99
C GLY A 351 1.13 5.41 23.82
N ASP A 352 1.56 4.64 24.81
CA ASP A 352 1.50 3.17 24.83
C ASP A 352 0.07 2.60 24.76
N ASP A 353 -0.95 3.41 25.07
CA ASP A 353 -2.35 3.00 24.94
C ASP A 353 -2.71 2.68 23.49
N LEU A 354 -2.03 3.29 22.50
CA LEU A 354 -2.24 3.03 21.08
C LEU A 354 -1.78 1.64 20.63
N CYS A 355 -0.95 0.96 21.42
CA CYS A 355 -0.57 -0.44 21.20
C CYS A 355 -1.61 -1.43 21.75
N LYS A 356 -2.71 -0.95 22.35
CA LYS A 356 -3.86 -1.78 22.73
C LYS A 356 -4.81 -1.90 21.52
N PRO A 357 -5.21 -3.11 21.10
CA PRO A 357 -5.96 -3.30 19.86
C PRO A 357 -7.27 -2.51 19.77
N PHE A 358 -8.10 -2.58 20.80
CA PHE A 358 -9.39 -1.90 20.86
C PHE A 358 -9.23 -0.38 20.89
N PHE A 359 -8.24 0.10 21.63
CA PHE A 359 -7.91 1.52 21.72
C PHE A 359 -7.45 2.07 20.36
N SER A 360 -6.49 1.39 19.72
CA SER A 360 -6.00 1.73 18.39
C SER A 360 -7.13 1.72 17.36
N MET A 361 -7.95 0.66 17.36
CA MET A 361 -9.08 0.50 16.44
C MET A 361 -10.14 1.58 16.64
N TYR A 362 -10.47 1.93 17.89
CA TYR A 362 -11.43 2.98 18.22
C TYR A 362 -11.02 4.33 17.65
N PHE A 363 -9.78 4.76 17.93
CA PHE A 363 -9.30 6.05 17.43
C PHE A 363 -9.07 6.03 15.92
N GLY A 364 -8.72 4.89 15.33
CA GLY A 364 -8.70 4.75 13.89
C GLY A 364 -10.09 4.90 13.27
N ALA A 365 -11.12 4.24 13.83
CA ALA A 365 -12.50 4.41 13.38
C ALA A 365 -12.98 5.87 13.54
N ALA A 366 -12.68 6.50 14.68
CA ALA A 366 -13.00 7.90 14.93
C ALA A 366 -12.34 8.83 13.91
N TYR A 367 -11.06 8.61 13.59
CA TYR A 367 -10.35 9.40 12.60
C TYR A 367 -10.95 9.24 11.20
N LEU A 368 -11.33 8.01 10.83
CA LEU A 368 -12.01 7.74 9.57
C LEU A 368 -13.37 8.44 9.48
N VAL A 369 -14.16 8.44 10.56
CA VAL A 369 -15.44 9.17 10.63
C VAL A 369 -15.20 10.66 10.43
N TRP A 370 -14.23 11.24 11.12
CA TRP A 370 -13.92 12.66 10.98
C TRP A 370 -13.47 13.02 9.56
N LEU A 371 -12.62 12.19 8.95
CA LEU A 371 -12.17 12.39 7.58
C LEU A 371 -13.31 12.32 6.55
N ALA A 372 -14.34 11.52 6.80
CA ALA A 372 -15.51 11.41 5.93
C ALA A 372 -16.30 12.74 5.84
N GLU A 373 -16.22 13.59 6.86
CA GLU A 373 -16.87 14.90 6.96
C GLU A 373 -15.84 16.07 6.98
N TYR A 374 -14.62 15.82 6.51
CA TYR A 374 -13.51 16.79 6.59
C TYR A 374 -13.87 18.15 5.95
N GLU A 375 -13.64 19.24 6.69
CA GLU A 375 -14.05 20.63 6.37
C GLU A 375 -15.58 20.81 6.20
N GLY A 376 -16.37 20.03 6.92
CA GLY A 376 -17.84 20.15 6.91
C GLY A 376 -18.49 19.67 5.61
N SER A 377 -17.74 18.98 4.75
CA SER A 377 -18.20 18.43 3.48
C SER A 377 -17.99 16.94 3.45
N SER A 378 -18.95 16.21 2.90
CA SER A 378 -18.76 14.78 2.65
C SER A 378 -17.62 14.56 1.64
N ARG A 379 -16.70 13.67 2.00
CA ARG A 379 -15.55 13.29 1.18
C ARG A 379 -15.75 11.97 0.45
N THR A 380 -15.05 11.82 -0.66
CA THR A 380 -15.04 10.57 -1.41
C THR A 380 -14.28 9.48 -0.63
N PRO A 381 -14.61 8.19 -0.84
CA PRO A 381 -13.86 7.07 -0.24
C PRO A 381 -12.36 7.18 -0.52
N GLU A 382 -11.99 7.55 -1.75
CA GLU A 382 -10.61 7.68 -2.16
C GLU A 382 -9.89 8.80 -1.39
N PHE A 383 -10.56 9.93 -1.18
CA PHE A 383 -10.01 11.00 -0.34
C PHE A 383 -9.83 10.52 1.09
N VAL A 384 -10.84 9.90 1.69
CA VAL A 384 -10.80 9.48 3.11
C VAL A 384 -9.65 8.53 3.38
N VAL A 385 -9.48 7.49 2.55
CA VAL A 385 -8.39 6.52 2.72
C VAL A 385 -7.02 7.16 2.51
N GLN A 386 -6.87 8.01 1.50
CA GLN A 386 -5.60 8.71 1.27
C GLN A 386 -5.28 9.69 2.39
N ALA A 387 -6.28 10.45 2.85
CA ALA A 387 -6.16 11.39 3.96
C ALA A 387 -5.81 10.68 5.26
N TYR A 388 -6.35 9.48 5.47
CA TYR A 388 -6.01 8.65 6.61
C TYR A 388 -4.51 8.32 6.61
N ILE A 389 -4.00 7.90 5.46
CA ILE A 389 -2.64 7.39 5.35
C ILE A 389 -1.61 8.52 5.25
N LEU A 390 -1.92 9.62 4.58
CA LEU A 390 -0.98 10.71 4.30
C LEU A 390 -1.20 11.96 5.16
N GLY A 391 -2.35 12.07 5.82
CA GLY A 391 -2.87 13.29 6.40
C GLY A 391 -3.74 14.08 5.39
N PRO A 392 -4.85 14.69 5.82
CA PRO A 392 -5.83 15.33 4.93
C PRO A 392 -5.28 16.50 4.12
N LYS A 393 -4.27 17.20 4.64
CA LYS A 393 -3.59 18.32 3.95
C LYS A 393 -2.67 17.86 2.83
N ASN A 394 -2.32 16.57 2.81
CA ASN A 394 -1.37 15.98 1.87
C ASN A 394 -2.08 15.18 0.77
N VAL A 395 -3.42 15.24 0.69
CA VAL A 395 -4.18 14.54 -0.36
C VAL A 395 -4.28 15.41 -1.61
N ASN A 396 -3.83 14.86 -2.74
CA ASN A 396 -4.04 15.46 -4.04
C ASN A 396 -5.45 15.11 -4.58
N PRO A 397 -6.35 16.09 -4.80
CA PRO A 397 -7.74 15.82 -5.23
C PRO A 397 -7.88 15.25 -6.65
N GLN A 398 -6.83 15.36 -7.48
CA GLN A 398 -6.89 15.02 -8.91
C GLN A 398 -6.44 13.58 -9.23
N ASP A 399 -5.93 12.82 -8.24
CA ASP A 399 -5.32 11.52 -8.49
C ASP A 399 -5.76 10.43 -7.49
N SER A 400 -6.06 9.24 -8.01
CA SER A 400 -6.24 8.04 -7.18
C SER A 400 -4.88 7.52 -6.70
N GLY A 401 -4.53 7.81 -5.45
CA GLY A 401 -3.28 7.48 -4.76
C GLY A 401 -2.84 6.01 -4.86
N PRO A 402 -1.55 5.70 -4.65
CA PRO A 402 -1.07 4.32 -4.54
C PRO A 402 -1.59 3.66 -3.27
N GLN A 403 -1.78 4.48 -2.23
CA GLN A 403 -2.35 4.10 -0.95
C GLN A 403 -3.79 3.60 -1.12
N TRP A 404 -4.56 4.22 -2.01
CA TRP A 404 -5.90 3.74 -2.35
C TRP A 404 -5.87 2.35 -3.00
N LEU A 405 -4.88 2.07 -3.86
CA LEU A 405 -4.79 0.78 -4.55
C LEU A 405 -4.21 -0.34 -3.66
N LYS A 406 -3.25 -0.02 -2.79
CA LYS A 406 -2.83 -0.91 -1.70
C LYS A 406 -4.03 -1.24 -0.80
N PHE A 407 -4.86 -0.24 -0.49
CA PHE A 407 -6.10 -0.44 0.23
C PHE A 407 -7.11 -1.31 -0.54
N GLU A 408 -7.35 -1.09 -1.84
CA GLU A 408 -8.25 -1.95 -2.63
C GLU A 408 -7.75 -3.40 -2.70
N GLN A 409 -6.44 -3.61 -2.78
CA GLN A 409 -5.82 -4.94 -2.73
C GLN A 409 -6.01 -5.59 -1.36
N ALA A 410 -5.69 -4.89 -0.26
CA ALA A 410 -5.92 -5.38 1.09
C ALA A 410 -7.41 -5.66 1.34
N LEU A 411 -8.30 -4.79 0.86
CA LEU A 411 -9.74 -4.96 0.99
C LEU A 411 -10.24 -6.24 0.31
N SER A 412 -9.61 -6.67 -0.78
CA SER A 412 -9.95 -7.94 -1.45
C SER A 412 -9.76 -9.18 -0.57
N HIS A 413 -8.94 -9.09 0.48
CA HIS A 413 -8.78 -10.15 1.47
C HIS A 413 -9.95 -10.23 2.46
N TYR A 414 -10.79 -9.19 2.56
CA TYR A 414 -11.90 -9.10 3.52
C TYR A 414 -13.28 -9.03 2.85
N GLU A 415 -13.42 -8.37 1.68
CA GLU A 415 -14.68 -8.18 0.93
C GLU A 415 -14.48 -7.91 -0.59
N ASP A 416 -15.57 -7.97 -1.37
CA ASP A 416 -15.61 -7.55 -2.78
C ASP A 416 -15.59 -6.01 -2.92
N VAL A 417 -14.58 -5.50 -3.63
CA VAL A 417 -14.29 -4.07 -3.88
C VAL A 417 -15.49 -3.28 -4.45
N LYS A 418 -16.37 -3.91 -5.24
CA LYS A 418 -17.55 -3.23 -5.80
C LYS A 418 -18.53 -2.75 -4.72
N LYS A 419 -18.70 -3.54 -3.64
CA LYS A 419 -19.63 -3.22 -2.56
C LYS A 419 -19.17 -2.06 -1.68
N PHE A 420 -17.87 -1.74 -1.67
CA PHE A 420 -17.32 -0.61 -0.92
C PHE A 420 -17.55 0.74 -1.60
N ARG A 421 -17.41 0.82 -2.93
CA ARG A 421 -17.64 2.09 -3.67
C ARG A 421 -19.08 2.58 -3.60
N GLU A 422 -20.05 1.68 -3.56
CA GLU A 422 -21.47 2.02 -3.35
C GLU A 422 -21.75 2.51 -1.93
N TYR A 423 -20.89 2.14 -0.98
CA TYR A 423 -21.09 2.33 0.45
C TYR A 423 -20.63 3.72 0.93
N VAL A 424 -19.48 4.23 0.48
CA VAL A 424 -19.07 5.60 0.90
C VAL A 424 -19.92 6.69 0.26
N LYS A 425 -20.55 6.41 -0.89
CA LYS A 425 -21.60 7.27 -1.42
C LYS A 425 -22.78 7.44 -0.46
N LYS A 426 -23.06 6.44 0.41
CA LYS A 426 -24.10 6.52 1.43
C LYS A 426 -23.65 7.27 2.69
N LEU A 427 -22.39 7.11 3.10
CA LEU A 427 -21.77 7.88 4.19
C LEU A 427 -21.92 9.39 3.99
N GLY A 428 -21.86 9.86 2.74
CA GLY A 428 -21.93 11.28 2.41
C GLY A 428 -23.32 11.91 2.33
N THR A 429 -24.37 11.11 2.36
CA THR A 429 -25.74 11.56 2.11
C THR A 429 -26.60 11.69 3.37
N GLU A 430 -26.14 11.19 4.52
CA GLU A 430 -26.85 11.32 5.80
C GLU A 430 -26.44 12.61 6.51
N LYS A 431 -27.23 13.68 6.29
CA LYS A 431 -27.17 14.88 7.12
C LYS A 431 -27.48 14.51 8.57
N MET A 432 -26.54 14.75 9.49
CA MET A 432 -26.84 14.76 10.92
C MET A 432 -27.81 15.92 11.21
N GLY A 433 -29.06 15.57 11.50
CA GLY A 433 -29.93 16.44 12.27
C GLY A 433 -29.44 16.47 13.72
N GLY A 434 -29.12 17.66 14.21
CA GLY A 434 -29.10 17.96 15.64
C GLY A 434 -27.76 17.84 16.35
N MET A 435 -26.85 18.77 16.10
CA MET A 435 -25.99 19.37 17.13
C MET A 435 -25.41 20.68 16.57
N GLY A 436 -26.28 21.69 16.44
CA GLY A 436 -25.87 23.06 16.20
C GLY A 436 -25.54 23.72 17.53
N VAL A 437 -24.26 24.02 17.77
CA VAL A 437 -23.85 24.97 18.80
C VAL A 437 -24.10 26.36 18.23
N ASP A 438 -25.14 27.01 18.76
CA ASP A 438 -25.58 28.33 18.33
C ASP A 438 -24.73 29.40 19.03
N LEU A 439 -23.89 30.09 18.26
CA LEU A 439 -23.07 31.22 18.69
C LEU A 439 -23.44 32.44 17.84
N ARG A 440 -24.54 33.11 18.20
CA ARG A 440 -24.65 34.58 18.34
C ARG A 440 -26.10 35.01 18.59
N SER A 441 -26.27 35.67 19.73
CA SER A 441 -27.38 36.52 20.12
C SER A 441 -27.70 37.63 19.11
N GLY A 442 -28.98 37.99 18.97
CA GLY A 442 -29.36 39.37 18.66
C GLY A 442 -30.68 39.60 17.91
N VAL A 443 -31.74 39.83 18.68
CA VAL A 443 -32.85 40.78 18.42
C VAL A 443 -34.08 40.33 17.59
N CYS A 444 -35.22 40.54 18.27
CA CYS A 444 -36.64 40.45 17.95
C CYS A 444 -37.13 41.01 16.59
N ARG A 445 -38.13 40.36 15.97
CA ARG A 445 -39.56 40.79 15.90
C ARG A 445 -40.36 39.99 14.83
N GLY A 446 -41.48 39.42 15.28
CA GLY A 446 -42.84 39.55 14.71
C GLY A 446 -43.15 39.11 13.27
N GLY A 447 -44.15 38.23 13.14
CA GLY A 447 -45.31 38.52 12.27
C GLY A 447 -45.68 37.53 11.14
N LYS A 448 -46.76 36.78 11.40
CA LYS A 448 -47.96 36.53 10.55
C LYS A 448 -47.86 35.85 9.16
N ARG A 449 -48.74 34.82 9.02
CA ARG A 449 -49.61 34.41 7.88
C ARG A 449 -48.89 33.91 6.62
N GLY A 450 -49.34 32.92 5.85
CA GLY A 450 -50.55 32.10 5.83
C GLY A 450 -50.75 31.52 4.40
N LYS A 451 -51.34 30.33 4.32
CA LYS A 451 -52.15 29.74 3.21
C LYS A 451 -51.54 29.43 1.81
N LYS A 452 -51.64 28.13 1.50
CA LYS A 452 -52.30 27.44 0.34
C LYS A 452 -51.84 27.63 -1.12
N GLY A 453 -51.80 26.49 -1.82
CA GLY A 453 -51.94 26.29 -3.29
C GLY A 453 -50.99 25.19 -3.78
N VAL A 454 -51.37 23.91 -3.91
CA VAL A 454 -52.11 23.24 -5.01
C VAL A 454 -51.56 23.55 -6.41
N GLY A 455 -51.10 22.51 -7.14
CA GLY A 455 -50.90 22.59 -8.60
C GLY A 455 -49.99 21.55 -9.26
N CYS A 456 -50.61 20.43 -9.69
CA CYS A 456 -50.43 19.66 -10.94
C CYS A 456 -49.07 19.15 -11.49
N ARG A 457 -49.06 17.80 -11.68
CA ARG A 457 -48.72 16.96 -12.88
C ARG A 457 -47.70 17.44 -13.92
N GLU A 458 -46.77 16.52 -14.25
CA GLU A 458 -46.50 15.80 -15.53
C GLU A 458 -45.14 15.10 -15.34
N GLY A 459 -44.74 13.99 -15.97
CA GLY A 459 -45.09 13.27 -17.18
C GLY A 459 -43.80 12.53 -17.58
N GLY A 460 -43.85 11.21 -17.73
CA GLY A 460 -42.64 10.39 -17.92
C GLY A 460 -42.07 10.39 -19.34
N SER A 461 -40.88 9.79 -19.52
CA SER A 461 -40.56 9.04 -20.74
C SER A 461 -39.39 8.07 -20.58
N ARG A 462 -39.56 6.87 -21.15
CA ARG A 462 -38.59 5.78 -21.31
C ARG A 462 -37.91 5.88 -22.68
N LYS A 463 -36.66 5.37 -22.80
CA LYS A 463 -36.14 4.59 -23.96
C LYS A 463 -34.74 4.05 -23.59
N MET A 464 -34.55 2.75 -23.36
CA MET A 464 -34.39 1.58 -24.25
C MET A 464 -32.98 1.43 -24.87
N LYS A 465 -32.34 0.31 -24.53
CA LYS A 465 -31.01 -0.18 -24.94
C LYS A 465 -31.12 -1.02 -26.21
N MET A 466 -30.05 -1.08 -27.02
CA MET A 466 -29.80 -2.18 -27.94
C MET A 466 -28.29 -2.44 -28.05
N GLY A 467 -27.89 -3.71 -27.96
CA GLY A 467 -26.50 -4.17 -27.85
C GLY A 467 -25.88 -4.60 -29.18
N PHE A 468 -24.56 -4.78 -29.16
CA PHE A 468 -23.76 -5.35 -30.25
C PHE A 468 -23.07 -6.63 -29.78
N PHE A 469 -23.23 -7.70 -30.57
CA PHE A 469 -22.46 -8.95 -30.50
C PHE A 469 -21.29 -8.88 -31.50
N PHE A 470 -20.13 -9.40 -31.12
CA PHE A 470 -19.01 -9.66 -32.05
C PHE A 470 -18.54 -11.11 -31.90
N PHE A 471 -18.45 -11.81 -33.03
CA PHE A 471 -17.75 -13.09 -33.20
C PHE A 471 -16.25 -12.83 -33.39
N PHE A 472 -15.39 -13.68 -32.83
CA PHE A 472 -13.95 -13.75 -33.12
C PHE A 472 -13.62 -15.14 -33.67
N LEU A 473 -12.99 -15.18 -34.85
CA LEU A 473 -12.33 -16.35 -35.41
C LEU A 473 -10.81 -16.20 -35.23
N SER A 474 -10.20 -17.32 -34.85
CA SER A 474 -8.78 -17.51 -34.53
C SER A 474 -7.97 -17.77 -35.80
N SER A 475 -6.74 -17.24 -35.90
CA SER A 475 -5.63 -17.94 -36.55
C SER A 475 -4.26 -17.34 -36.27
N SER A 476 -3.30 -18.25 -36.20
CA SER A 476 -1.91 -18.13 -35.85
C SER A 476 -1.02 -17.98 -37.10
N SER A 477 0.26 -17.68 -36.85
CA SER A 477 1.47 -17.97 -37.68
C SER A 477 1.83 -17.10 -38.90
N SER A 478 2.91 -16.35 -38.71
CA SER A 478 4.17 -16.30 -39.48
C SER A 478 4.22 -16.38 -41.02
N PHE A 479 4.97 -15.39 -41.54
CA PHE A 479 5.99 -15.44 -42.59
C PHE A 479 5.62 -15.48 -44.08
N SER A 480 6.44 -14.67 -44.78
CA SER A 480 6.86 -14.70 -46.18
C SER A 480 5.97 -14.05 -47.23
N SER A 481 6.56 -13.02 -47.82
CA SER A 481 6.28 -12.47 -49.13
C SER A 481 6.12 -13.59 -50.17
N PHE A 482 5.01 -13.57 -50.89
CA PHE A 482 4.86 -14.20 -52.21
C PHE A 482 4.06 -13.25 -53.10
N PHE A 483 4.70 -12.77 -54.16
CA PHE A 483 4.02 -12.23 -55.33
C PHE A 483 3.46 -13.41 -56.11
N LEU A 484 2.14 -13.46 -56.31
CA LEU A 484 1.53 -14.21 -57.40
C LEU A 484 0.33 -13.39 -57.90
N GLY A 485 0.47 -12.84 -59.11
CA GLY A 485 -0.65 -12.22 -59.81
C GLY A 485 -1.47 -13.29 -60.54
N CYS A 486 -2.79 -13.16 -60.51
CA CYS A 486 -3.60 -13.46 -61.67
C CYS A 486 -4.93 -12.70 -61.66
N ARG A 487 -5.28 -12.25 -62.86
CA ARG A 487 -6.39 -11.41 -63.32
C ARG A 487 -7.79 -11.79 -62.80
N GLY A 488 -8.57 -10.75 -62.51
CA GLY A 488 -10.04 -10.79 -62.53
C GLY A 488 -10.61 -9.39 -62.34
N GLY A 489 -11.15 -8.80 -63.42
CA GLY A 489 -11.52 -7.39 -63.50
C GLY A 489 -12.70 -6.96 -62.62
N GLY A 490 -12.71 -5.67 -62.28
CA GLY A 490 -13.83 -5.02 -61.61
C GLY A 490 -13.38 -3.71 -60.96
N ARG A 491 -13.58 -2.60 -61.67
CA ARG A 491 -13.24 -1.21 -61.30
C ARG A 491 -13.41 -0.92 -59.81
N ARG A 492 -12.35 -0.44 -59.15
CA ARG A 492 -12.48 0.51 -58.04
C ARG A 492 -11.49 1.64 -58.21
N THR A 493 -12.07 2.82 -58.27
CA THR A 493 -11.48 4.15 -58.35
C THR A 493 -10.45 4.34 -57.25
N TRP A 494 -9.29 4.86 -57.63
CA TRP A 494 -8.31 5.40 -56.72
C TRP A 494 -8.78 6.78 -56.27
N VAL A 495 -8.91 7.00 -54.97
CA VAL A 495 -8.87 8.34 -54.38
C VAL A 495 -7.83 8.31 -53.29
N VAL A 496 -6.68 8.87 -53.62
CA VAL A 496 -5.66 9.35 -52.70
C VAL A 496 -6.12 10.74 -52.26
N PHE A 497 -6.21 11.01 -50.95
CA PHE A 497 -5.94 12.35 -50.44
C PHE A 497 -5.29 12.29 -49.06
N PHE A 498 -4.28 13.15 -48.94
CA PHE A 498 -3.35 13.33 -47.83
C PHE A 498 -4.00 13.95 -46.59
N TYR A 499 -3.31 13.72 -45.46
CA TYR A 499 -3.39 14.36 -44.16
C TYR A 499 -3.88 15.82 -44.09
N ILE A 500 -4.66 16.11 -43.04
CA ILE A 500 -4.28 17.07 -41.98
C ILE A 500 -4.47 16.37 -40.64
#